data_AF-A0A7V7CZP7-F1
#
_entry.id   AF-A0A7V7CZP7-F1
#
_cell.length_a   1.000
_cell.length_b   1.000
_cell.length_c   1.000
_cell.angle_alpha   90.00
_cell.angle_beta   90.00
_cell.angle_gamma   90.00
#
_symmetry.space_group_name_H-M   'P 1'
#
loop_
_entity.id
_entity.type
_entity.pdbx_description
1 polymer ?
#
loop_
_entity_poly.entity_id
_entity_poly.type
_entity_poly.pdbx_seq_one_letter_code
_entity_poly.pdbx_strand_id
1 'polypeptide(L)'
;MEQTDITISFRLMIREDLYVQVFYGEKSNNLYMALIEGRRRIYGVDREGNEWRLHPFEKADCHEPLTQGLEPKPLLTFLARIEELLVKNDLI
;
A
#
# COMPACT_ATOMS: atom_id res chain seq x y z
N MET A 1 2.03 16.77 -27.94
CA MET A 1 1.89 17.29 -26.56
C MET A 1 2.60 16.31 -25.65
N GLU A 2 3.66 16.73 -24.97
CA GLU A 2 4.32 15.91 -23.96
C GLU A 2 3.32 15.66 -22.82
N GLN A 3 2.85 14.42 -22.71
CA GLN A 3 2.10 14.00 -21.54
C GLN A 3 3.10 14.01 -20.37
N THR A 4 2.88 14.78 -19.32
CA THR A 4 3.66 14.66 -18.08
C THR A 4 3.19 13.42 -17.33
N ASP A 5 4.10 12.72 -16.65
CA ASP A 5 3.72 11.60 -15.77
C ASP A 5 3.08 12.17 -14.50
N ILE A 6 1.79 11.90 -14.28
CA ILE A 6 1.15 12.29 -13.02
C ILE A 6 1.56 11.27 -11.97
N THR A 7 2.47 11.69 -11.10
CA THR A 7 2.85 10.94 -9.90
C THR A 7 2.25 11.59 -8.66
N ILE A 8 1.50 10.82 -7.89
CA ILE A 8 0.94 11.24 -6.60
C ILE A 8 1.63 10.43 -5.50
N SER A 9 2.21 11.11 -4.52
CA SER A 9 2.70 10.47 -3.29
C SER A 9 2.11 11.17 -2.08
N PHE A 10 1.56 10.39 -1.14
CA PHE A 10 1.03 10.94 0.11
C PHE A 10 1.24 9.98 1.28
N ARG A 11 1.07 10.53 2.49
CA ARG A 11 1.06 9.77 3.73
C ARG A 11 -0.21 10.08 4.50
N LEU A 12 -0.89 9.04 4.98
CA LEU A 12 -1.95 9.15 5.96
C LEU A 12 -1.35 8.78 7.33
N MET A 13 -1.20 9.79 8.19
CA MET A 13 -0.64 9.61 9.54
C MET A 13 -1.69 8.97 10.45
N ILE A 14 -1.31 7.92 11.19
CA ILE A 14 -2.13 7.29 12.22
C ILE A 14 -1.64 7.75 13.61
N ARG A 15 -0.33 7.64 13.86
CA ARG A 15 0.38 8.25 15.00
C ARG A 15 1.82 8.61 14.57
N GLU A 16 2.64 9.11 15.50
CA GLU A 16 3.97 9.70 15.22
C GLU A 16 4.88 8.82 14.33
N ASP A 17 4.89 7.52 14.57
CA ASP A 17 5.74 6.55 13.88
C ASP A 17 4.98 5.58 12.99
N LEU A 18 3.65 5.68 12.88
CA LEU A 18 2.80 4.74 12.17
C LEU A 18 1.97 5.47 11.12
N TYR A 19 2.16 5.12 9.85
CA TYR A 19 1.46 5.77 8.75
C TYR A 19 1.29 4.85 7.55
N VAL A 20 0.27 5.15 6.74
CA VAL A 20 0.11 4.55 5.42
C VAL A 20 0.80 5.45 4.39
N GLN A 21 1.72 4.88 3.61
CA GLN A 21 2.34 5.54 2.46
C GLN A 21 1.72 5.03 1.17
N VAL A 22 1.38 5.95 0.27
CA VAL A 22 0.82 5.63 -1.04
C VAL A 22 1.61 6.37 -2.12
N PHE A 23 1.93 5.66 -3.20
CA PHE A 23 2.43 6.20 -4.45
C PHE A 23 1.56 5.71 -5.61
N TYR A 24 1.20 6.60 -6.52
CA TYR A 24 0.52 6.28 -7.77
C TYR A 24 1.24 6.95 -8.94
N GLY A 25 1.57 6.17 -9.97
CA GLY A 25 2.07 6.66 -11.26
C GLY A 25 1.09 6.34 -12.37
N GLU A 26 0.43 7.36 -12.92
CA GLU A 26 -0.65 7.20 -13.90
C GLU A 26 -0.18 6.49 -15.18
N LYS A 27 0.96 6.92 -15.75
CA LYS A 27 1.42 6.34 -17.02
C LYS A 27 1.89 4.90 -16.89
N SER A 28 2.58 4.58 -15.79
CA SER A 28 3.05 3.24 -15.52
C SER A 28 1.95 2.31 -15.02
N ASN A 29 0.78 2.87 -14.65
CA ASN A 29 -0.29 2.19 -13.92
C ASN A 29 0.19 1.54 -12.60
N ASN A 30 1.21 2.15 -11.98
CA ASN A 30 1.81 1.61 -10.76
C ASN A 30 1.11 2.19 -9.54
N LEU A 31 0.81 1.35 -8.55
CA LEU A 31 0.25 1.75 -7.27
C LEU A 31 0.99 1.01 -6.16
N TYR A 32 1.69 1.73 -5.28
CA TYR A 32 2.36 1.13 -4.12
C TYR A 32 1.69 1.65 -2.85
N MET A 33 1.25 0.74 -2.00
CA MET A 33 0.62 1.04 -0.72
C MET A 33 1.32 0.26 0.38
N ALA A 34 1.70 0.94 1.46
CA ALA A 34 2.45 0.32 2.56
C ALA A 34 2.02 0.89 3.91
N LEU A 35 1.90 0.03 4.92
CA LEU A 35 1.89 0.42 6.32
C LEU A 35 3.35 0.44 6.81
N ILE A 36 3.76 1.60 7.32
CA ILE A 36 5.10 1.83 7.83
C ILE A 36 5.02 2.07 9.33
N GLU A 37 5.87 1.38 10.09
CA GLU A 37 6.13 1.66 11.51
C GLU A 37 7.61 2.04 11.70
N GLY A 38 7.87 3.20 12.30
CA GLY A 38 9.17 3.84 12.39
C GLY A 38 9.77 4.10 11.00
N ARG A 39 10.65 3.19 10.55
CA ARG A 39 11.31 3.24 9.24
C ARG A 39 11.15 1.94 8.44
N ARG A 40 10.29 1.03 8.92
CA ARG A 40 10.14 -0.31 8.36
C ARG A 40 8.75 -0.46 7.76
N ARG A 41 8.68 -0.99 6.55
CA ARG A 41 7.43 -1.51 5.99
C ARG A 41 7.04 -2.76 6.78
N ILE A 42 5.89 -2.72 7.43
CA ILE A 42 5.34 -3.84 8.19
C ILE A 42 4.25 -4.57 7.42
N TYR A 43 3.59 -3.94 6.43
CA TYR A 43 2.64 -4.55 5.51
C TYR A 43 2.58 -3.74 4.22
N GLY A 44 2.18 -4.34 3.09
CA GLY A 44 1.97 -3.59 1.86
C GLY A 44 1.30 -4.37 0.75
N VAL A 45 0.80 -3.64 -0.24
CA VAL A 45 0.29 -4.17 -1.50
C VAL A 45 0.74 -3.25 -2.62
N ASP A 46 1.32 -3.82 -3.66
CA ASP A 46 1.76 -3.12 -4.85
C ASP A 46 1.04 -3.67 -6.09
N ARG A 47 0.78 -2.76 -7.03
CA ARG A 47 0.43 -3.07 -8.41
C ARG A 47 1.53 -2.54 -9.30
N GLU A 48 2.21 -3.43 -10.00
CA GLU A 48 3.14 -3.10 -11.08
C GLU A 48 2.47 -3.43 -12.41
N GLY A 49 2.07 -2.41 -13.16
CA GLY A 49 1.23 -2.59 -14.35
C GLY A 49 -0.13 -3.22 -14.01
N ASN A 50 -0.29 -4.53 -14.27
CA ASN A 50 -1.51 -5.30 -13.96
C ASN A 50 -1.27 -6.41 -12.93
N GLU A 51 -0.05 -6.55 -12.43
CA GLU A 51 0.30 -7.58 -11.47
C GLU A 51 0.18 -7.03 -10.06
N TRP A 52 -0.56 -7.73 -9.20
CA TRP A 52 -0.69 -7.40 -7.79
C TRP A 52 0.19 -8.31 -6.95
N ARG A 53 0.91 -7.71 -6.00
CA ARG A 53 1.72 -8.44 -5.02
C ARG A 53 1.36 -7.97 -3.62
N LEU A 54 1.40 -8.92 -2.70
CA LEU A 54 1.19 -8.72 -1.27
C LEU A 54 2.55 -8.82 -0.57
N HIS A 55 2.78 -7.87 0.32
CA HIS A 55 3.84 -7.89 1.32
C HIS A 55 3.20 -8.16 2.68
N PRO A 56 3.24 -9.41 3.18
CA PRO A 56 2.52 -9.82 4.38
C PRO A 56 2.99 -9.09 5.64
N PHE A 57 2.11 -9.07 6.65
CA PHE A 57 2.39 -8.42 7.93
C PHE A 57 3.65 -9.02 8.58
N GLU A 58 4.58 -8.18 9.02
CA GLU A 58 5.91 -8.50 9.58
C GLU A 58 6.86 -9.32 8.68
N LYS A 59 6.41 -9.72 7.48
CA LYS A 59 7.18 -10.43 6.47
C LYS A 59 7.22 -9.63 5.17
N ALA A 60 7.43 -8.31 5.29
CA ALA A 60 7.31 -7.39 4.18
C ALA A 60 8.34 -7.60 3.04
N ASP A 61 9.38 -8.40 3.27
CA ASP A 61 10.35 -8.81 2.23
C ASP A 61 9.84 -10.00 1.40
N CYS A 62 8.80 -10.69 1.87
CA CYS A 62 8.09 -11.70 1.09
C CYS A 62 7.20 -11.02 0.05
N HIS A 63 7.12 -11.65 -1.13
CA HIS A 63 6.26 -11.23 -2.24
C HIS A 63 5.31 -12.38 -2.54
N GLU A 64 4.04 -12.21 -2.18
CA GLU A 64 3.00 -13.20 -2.46
C GLU A 64 2.12 -12.69 -3.61
N PRO A 65 1.82 -13.51 -4.64
CA PRO A 65 0.87 -13.12 -5.67
C PRO A 65 -0.50 -12.80 -5.05
N LEU A 66 -1.09 -11.66 -5.41
CA LEU A 66 -2.44 -11.30 -5.01
C LEU A 66 -3.37 -11.36 -6.23
N THR A 67 -3.70 -12.56 -6.69
CA THR A 67 -4.40 -12.78 -7.98
C THR A 67 -5.77 -12.09 -8.05
N GLN A 68 -6.47 -11.93 -6.93
CA GLN A 68 -7.75 -11.20 -6.92
C GLN A 68 -7.60 -9.67 -7.01
N GLY A 69 -6.40 -9.12 -6.80
CA GLY A 69 -6.15 -7.68 -6.71
C GLY A 69 -6.93 -7.00 -5.57
N LEU A 70 -7.14 -5.69 -5.71
CA LEU A 70 -7.89 -4.84 -4.76
C LEU A 70 -9.00 -4.00 -5.41
N GLU A 71 -9.29 -4.25 -6.68
CA GLU A 71 -10.33 -3.55 -7.44
C GLU A 71 -11.73 -3.82 -6.87
N PRO A 72 -12.71 -2.90 -7.06
CA PRO A 72 -12.66 -1.66 -7.88
C PRO A 72 -12.16 -0.42 -7.12
N LYS A 73 -11.83 -0.54 -5.83
CA LYS A 73 -11.44 0.60 -4.97
C LYS A 73 -10.15 0.27 -4.20
N PRO A 74 -8.99 0.19 -4.87
CA PRO A 74 -7.77 -0.33 -4.25
C PRO A 74 -7.36 0.34 -2.94
N LEU A 75 -7.39 1.67 -2.90
CA LEU A 75 -7.03 2.42 -1.71
C LEU A 75 -7.97 2.12 -0.53
N LEU A 76 -9.29 2.09 -0.77
CA LEU A 76 -10.26 1.83 0.29
C LEU A 76 -10.18 0.37 0.78
N THR A 77 -10.04 -0.59 -0.14
CA THR A 77 -9.83 -2.00 0.22
C THR A 77 -8.55 -2.18 1.03
N PHE A 78 -7.47 -1.48 0.67
CA PHE A 78 -6.22 -1.51 1.43
C PHE A 78 -6.40 -0.92 2.83
N LEU A 79 -7.02 0.26 2.96
CA LEU A 79 -7.26 0.90 4.25
C LEU A 79 -8.15 0.04 5.18
N ALA A 80 -9.13 -0.67 4.65
CA ALA A 80 -9.93 -1.62 5.45
C ALA A 80 -9.06 -2.77 6.01
N ARG A 81 -8.15 -3.32 5.21
CA ARG A 81 -7.18 -4.32 5.71
C ARG A 81 -6.23 -3.73 6.75
N ILE A 82 -5.84 -2.47 6.61
CA ILE A 82 -5.03 -1.78 7.62
C ILE A 82 -5.81 -1.68 8.92
N GLU A 83 -7.06 -1.22 8.92
CA GLU A 83 -7.90 -1.15 10.12
C GLU A 83 -7.94 -2.50 10.85
N GLU A 84 -8.21 -3.59 10.14
CA GLU A 84 -8.20 -4.95 10.71
C GLU A 84 -6.84 -5.31 11.32
N LEU A 85 -5.74 -5.00 10.64
CA LEU A 85 -4.39 -5.25 11.14
C LEU A 85 -4.05 -4.43 12.37
N LEU A 86 -4.47 -3.16 12.41
CA LEU A 86 -4.21 -2.28 13.54
C LEU A 86 -4.90 -2.81 14.81
N VAL A 87 -6.19 -3.16 14.70
CA VAL A 87 -6.97 -3.72 15.82
C VAL A 87 -6.43 -5.09 16.26
N LYS A 88 -6.13 -5.98 15.30
CA LYS A 88 -5.69 -7.34 15.61
C LYS A 88 -4.33 -7.40 16.31
N ASN A 89 -3.45 -6.43 16.05
CA ASN A 89 -2.08 -6.42 16.55
C ASN A 89 -1.83 -5.33 17.60
N ASP A 90 -2.88 -4.71 18.16
CA ASP A 90 -2.78 -3.71 19.23
C ASP A 90 -1.89 -2.50 18.84
N LEU A 91 -2.00 -2.06 17.59
CA LEU A 91 -1.23 -0.93 17.06
C LEU A 91 -1.95 0.42 17.25
N ILE A 92 -3.22 0.39 17.67
CA ILE A 92 -4.07 1.54 18.01
C ILE A 92 -4.96 1.21 19.21
#